data_AF-A0A7W1DIT9-F1
#
_entry.id   AF-A0A7W1DIT9-F1
#
_cell.length_a   1.000
_cell.length_b   1.000
_cell.length_c   1.000
_cell.angle_alpha   90.00
_cell.angle_beta   90.00
_cell.angle_gamma   90.00
#
_symmetry.space_group_name_H-M   'P 1'
#
loop_
_entity.id
_entity.type
_entity.pdbx_description
1 polymer ?
#
loop_
_entity_poly.entity_id
_entity_poly.type
_entity_poly.pdbx_seq_one_letter_code
_entity_poly.pdbx_strand_id
1 'polypeptide(L)'
;MREEYMIERQGKRFVLYAGLLEEAHSRGLRSIETELLQVPAKENGEVAIVKAVIRTEEGKFGGIGDASPQNVNRAIAPHLIRMAETRAKARALRDAINVGV
;
A
#
# COMPACT_ATOMS: atom_id res chain seq x y z
N MET A 1 13.89 -11.76 -2.40
CA MET A 1 13.97 -10.38 -1.85
C MET A 1 15.36 -10.10 -1.28
N ARG A 2 15.99 -8.99 -1.70
CA ARG A 2 17.34 -8.61 -1.25
C ARG A 2 17.31 -7.99 0.17
N GLU A 3 18.38 -8.17 0.94
CA GLU A 3 18.49 -7.61 2.31
C GLU A 3 18.38 -6.07 2.34
N GLU A 4 18.78 -5.38 1.27
CA GLU A 4 18.66 -3.91 1.15
C GLU A 4 17.21 -3.39 1.20
N TYR A 5 16.21 -4.25 0.96
CA TYR A 5 14.80 -3.90 1.07
C TYR A 5 14.17 -4.31 2.40
N MET A 6 14.97 -4.81 3.34
CA MET A 6 14.52 -5.20 4.66
C MET A 6 14.95 -4.14 5.67
N ILE A 7 14.00 -3.67 6.49
CA ILE A 7 14.30 -2.81 7.64
C ILE A 7 13.89 -3.49 8.93
N GLU A 8 14.67 -3.30 9.99
CA GLU A 8 14.30 -3.76 11.31
C GLU A 8 13.73 -2.60 12.13
N ARG A 9 12.56 -2.82 12.74
CA ARG A 9 11.96 -1.88 13.68
C ARG A 9 11.40 -2.66 14.87
N GLN A 10 11.84 -2.30 16.07
CA GLN A 10 11.36 -2.90 17.32
C GLN A 10 11.46 -4.45 17.30
N GLY A 11 12.57 -4.99 16.78
CA GLY A 11 12.80 -6.44 16.69
C GLY A 11 11.96 -7.16 15.62
N LYS A 12 11.21 -6.43 14.79
CA LYS A 12 10.46 -6.99 13.66
C LYS A 12 11.08 -6.55 12.34
N ARG A 13 11.22 -7.49 11.40
CA ARG A 13 11.66 -7.23 10.02
C ARG A 13 10.47 -6.82 9.16
N PHE A 14 10.62 -5.71 8.44
CA PHE A 14 9.62 -5.19 7.51
C PHE A 14 10.22 -5.07 6.11
N VAL A 15 9.42 -5.45 5.12
CA VAL A 15 9.73 -5.22 3.71
C VAL A 15 9.41 -3.78 3.34
N LEU A 16 10.38 -3.09 2.76
CA LEU A 16 10.21 -1.78 2.14
C LEU A 16 9.33 -1.87 0.90
N TYR A 17 8.58 -0.81 0.62
CA TYR A 17 7.73 -0.74 -0.58
C TYR A 17 8.51 -1.01 -1.88
N ALA A 18 9.75 -0.53 -1.98
CA ALA A 18 10.61 -0.78 -3.14
C ALA A 18 10.86 -2.28 -3.36
N GLY A 19 11.06 -3.05 -2.29
CA GLY A 19 11.23 -4.50 -2.38
C GLY A 19 9.96 -5.24 -2.79
N LEU A 20 8.78 -4.75 -2.38
CA LEU A 20 7.50 -5.30 -2.85
C LEU A 20 7.34 -5.08 -4.36
N LEU A 21 7.69 -3.89 -4.84
CA LEU A 21 7.55 -3.52 -6.25
C LEU A 21 8.54 -4.27 -7.14
N GLU A 22 9.80 -4.41 -6.72
CA GLU A 22 10.80 -5.17 -7.47
C GLU A 22 10.43 -6.65 -7.57
N GLU A 23 9.95 -7.26 -6.48
CA GLU A 23 9.48 -8.65 -6.49
C GLU A 23 8.21 -8.81 -7.35
N ALA A 24 7.31 -7.84 -7.36
CA ALA A 24 6.17 -7.88 -8.27
C ALA A 24 6.63 -7.79 -9.74
N HIS A 25 7.65 -6.98 -10.06
CA HIS A 25 8.22 -6.92 -11.41
C HIS A 25 8.84 -8.26 -11.84
N SER A 26 9.57 -8.94 -10.94
CA SER A 26 10.16 -10.25 -11.27
C SER A 26 9.10 -11.33 -11.53
N ARG A 27 7.88 -11.15 -11.02
CA ARG A 27 6.70 -12.00 -11.26
C ARG A 27 5.77 -11.50 -12.38
N GLY A 28 6.31 -10.66 -13.27
CA GLY A 28 5.59 -10.22 -14.46
C GLY A 28 4.47 -9.22 -14.15
N LEU A 29 4.71 -8.25 -13.24
CA LEU A 29 3.80 -7.12 -13.05
C LEU A 29 3.43 -6.48 -14.40
N ARG A 30 2.13 -6.36 -14.65
CA ARG A 30 1.53 -5.76 -15.85
C ARG A 30 0.95 -4.39 -15.59
N SER A 31 0.24 -4.20 -14.48
CA SER A 31 -0.31 -2.89 -14.13
C SER A 31 -0.52 -2.71 -12.63
N ILE A 32 -0.49 -1.44 -12.22
CA ILE A 32 -0.96 -0.95 -10.92
C ILE A 32 -1.99 0.13 -11.21
N GLU A 33 -3.22 -0.10 -10.79
CA GLU A 33 -4.32 0.85 -10.91
C GLU A 33 -4.80 1.25 -9.52
N THR A 34 -5.08 2.53 -9.31
CA THR A 34 -5.63 3.05 -8.06
C THR A 34 -6.88 3.88 -8.33
N GLU A 35 -7.83 3.81 -7.38
CA GLU A 35 -9.10 4.52 -7.44
C GLU A 35 -9.38 5.14 -6.07
N LEU A 36 -9.57 6.46 -6.03
CA LEU A 36 -9.98 7.18 -4.82
C LEU A 36 -11.49 6.97 -4.61
N LEU A 37 -11.85 6.10 -3.66
CA LEU A 37 -13.24 5.78 -3.35
C LEU A 37 -13.88 6.79 -2.41
N GLN A 38 -13.08 7.44 -1.55
CA GLN A 38 -13.56 8.47 -0.63
C GLN A 38 -12.55 9.60 -0.52
N VAL A 39 -12.99 10.81 -0.87
CA VAL A 39 -12.25 12.06 -0.63
C VAL A 39 -12.40 12.42 0.85
N PRO A 40 -11.31 12.77 1.57
CA PRO A 40 -11.41 13.20 2.96
C PRO A 40 -12.24 14.49 3.07
N ALA A 41 -13.21 14.48 3.97
CA ALA A 41 -14.07 15.62 4.25
C ALA A 41 -14.54 15.58 5.71
N LYS A 42 -14.98 16.72 6.25
CA LYS A 42 -15.40 16.84 7.64
C LYS A 42 -16.52 15.86 7.98
N GLU A 43 -17.45 15.64 7.06
CA GLU A 43 -18.62 14.77 7.22
C GLU A 43 -18.25 13.29 7.35
N ASN A 44 -17.09 12.89 6.82
CA ASN A 44 -16.57 11.52 6.91
C ASN A 44 -15.38 11.37 7.87
N GLY A 45 -15.18 12.35 8.75
CA GLY A 45 -14.11 12.32 9.74
C GLY A 45 -12.70 12.51 9.15
N GLU A 46 -12.60 13.16 7.98
CA GLU A 46 -11.37 13.33 7.21
C GLU A 46 -10.77 11.98 6.76
N VAL A 47 -11.60 10.97 6.50
CA VAL A 47 -11.12 9.64 6.08
C VAL A 47 -10.96 9.62 4.56
N ALA A 48 -9.76 9.30 4.08
CA ALA A 48 -9.50 8.98 2.68
C ALA A 48 -9.50 7.45 2.49
N ILE A 49 -10.17 6.95 1.44
CA ILE A 49 -10.19 5.52 1.08
C ILE A 49 -9.76 5.37 -0.37
N VAL A 50 -8.76 4.52 -0.61
CA VAL A 50 -8.26 4.19 -1.94
C VAL A 50 -8.32 2.69 -2.16
N LYS A 51 -8.71 2.27 -3.36
CA LYS A 51 -8.56 0.91 -3.85
C LYS A 51 -7.36 0.82 -4.76
N ALA A 52 -6.60 -0.26 -4.64
CA ALA A 52 -5.55 -0.63 -5.58
C ALA A 52 -5.86 -1.97 -6.22
N VAL A 53 -5.50 -2.12 -7.48
CA VAL A 53 -5.55 -3.36 -8.24
C VAL A 53 -4.19 -3.57 -8.89
N ILE A 54 -3.58 -4.71 -8.60
CA ILE A 54 -2.31 -5.17 -9.16
C ILE A 54 -2.61 -6.31 -10.11
N ARG A 55 -2.11 -6.23 -11.34
CA ARG A 55 -2.17 -7.33 -12.32
C ARG A 55 -0.77 -7.82 -12.57
N THR A 56 -0.55 -9.12 -12.40
CA THR A 56 0.69 -9.83 -12.74
C THR A 56 0.38 -10.93 -13.76
N GLU A 57 1.37 -11.70 -14.19
CA GLU A 57 1.13 -12.92 -14.97
C GLU A 57 0.39 -13.99 -14.17
N GLU A 58 0.56 -14.00 -12.85
CA GLU A 58 -0.07 -14.98 -11.94
C GLU A 58 -1.53 -14.64 -11.62
N GLY A 59 -1.96 -13.38 -11.81
CA GLY A 59 -3.37 -13.01 -11.64
C GLY A 59 -3.62 -11.55 -11.28
N LYS A 60 -4.79 -11.32 -10.68
CA LYS A 60 -5.28 -10.00 -10.28
C LYS A 60 -5.46 -9.97 -8.77
N PHE A 61 -4.79 -9.03 -8.12
CA PHE A 61 -4.78 -8.85 -6.68
C PHE A 61 -5.30 -7.46 -6.34
N GLY A 62 -6.00 -7.33 -5.23
CA GLY A 62 -6.65 -6.07 -4.85
C GLY A 62 -6.41 -5.73 -3.39
N GLY A 63 -6.44 -4.45 -3.07
CA GLY A 63 -6.28 -3.98 -1.71
C GLY A 63 -7.00 -2.65 -1.48
N ILE A 64 -7.57 -2.48 -0.30
CA ILE A 64 -8.10 -1.18 0.15
C ILE A 64 -7.10 -0.57 1.10
N GLY A 65 -6.89 0.74 1.01
CA GLY A 65 -6.07 1.55 1.90
C GLY A 65 -6.88 2.71 2.45
N ASP A 66 -6.72 2.97 3.75
CA ASP A 66 -7.42 4.03 4.47
C ASP A 66 -6.41 4.91 5.21
N ALA A 67 -6.70 6.21 5.29
CA ALA A 67 -5.93 7.14 6.08
C ALA A 67 -6.84 8.24 6.63
N SER A 68 -6.68 8.54 7.91
CA SER A 68 -7.38 9.63 8.59
C SER A 68 -6.50 10.22 9.69
N PRO A 69 -6.80 11.43 10.21
CA PRO A 69 -6.05 12.01 11.32
C PRO A 69 -5.96 11.12 12.56
N GLN A 70 -6.88 10.17 12.75
CA GLN A 70 -6.92 9.25 13.89
C GLN A 70 -5.98 8.04 13.73
N ASN A 71 -5.55 7.70 12.51
CA ASN A 71 -4.74 6.51 12.23
C ASN A 71 -3.39 6.80 11.56
N VAL A 72 -3.05 8.08 11.40
CA VAL A 72 -1.76 8.56 10.93
C VAL A 72 -1.12 9.48 11.96
N ASN A 73 0.20 9.63 11.90
CA ASN A 73 0.88 10.60 12.75
C ASN A 73 0.71 12.04 12.21
N ARG A 74 1.04 13.04 13.03
CA ARG A 74 0.88 14.47 12.70
C ARG A 74 1.61 14.90 11.42
N ALA A 75 2.76 14.27 11.10
CA ALA A 75 3.51 14.59 9.88
C ALA A 75 2.83 14.07 8.61
N ILE A 76 2.01 13.03 8.72
CA ILE A 76 1.27 12.42 7.60
C ILE A 76 -0.14 13.00 7.46
N ALA A 77 -0.69 13.63 8.50
CA ALA A 77 -2.03 14.22 8.48
C ALA A 77 -2.31 15.15 7.27
N PRO A 78 -1.36 15.94 6.73
CA PRO A 78 -1.58 16.73 5.51
C PRO A 78 -1.61 15.92 4.20
N HIS A 79 -1.38 14.60 4.24
CA HIS A 79 -1.12 13.76 3.08
C HIS A 79 -1.99 12.49 3.05
N LEU A 80 -3.22 12.58 3.55
CA LEU A 80 -4.11 11.42 3.74
C LEU A 80 -4.34 10.60 2.47
N ILE A 81 -4.65 11.24 1.35
CA ILE A 81 -4.85 10.53 0.07
C ILE A 81 -3.59 9.75 -0.33
N ARG A 82 -2.39 10.36 -0.22
CA ARG A 82 -1.12 9.69 -0.55
C ARG A 82 -0.85 8.50 0.37
N MET A 83 -1.18 8.62 1.66
CA MET A 83 -1.02 7.54 2.63
C MET A 83 -2.01 6.40 2.37
N ALA A 84 -3.29 6.72 2.12
CA ALA A 84 -4.31 5.74 1.77
C ALA A 84 -3.90 4.97 0.50
N GLU A 85 -3.45 5.67 -0.55
CA GLU A 85 -2.99 5.05 -1.79
C GLU A 85 -1.77 4.14 -1.56
N THR A 86 -0.81 4.57 -0.74
CA THR A 86 0.38 3.77 -0.40
C THR A 86 -0.01 2.49 0.32
N ARG A 87 -0.94 2.56 1.29
CA ARG A 87 -1.46 1.39 2.02
C ARG A 87 -2.20 0.43 1.09
N ALA A 88 -3.03 0.96 0.18
CA ALA A 88 -3.77 0.16 -0.78
C ALA A 88 -2.82 -0.62 -1.70
N LYS A 89 -1.83 0.07 -2.30
CA LYS A 89 -0.81 -0.55 -3.16
C LYS A 89 0.02 -1.59 -2.39
N ALA A 90 0.47 -1.26 -1.17
CA ALA A 90 1.27 -2.18 -0.36
C ALA A 90 0.51 -3.48 -0.02
N ARG A 91 -0.78 -3.40 0.31
CA ARG A 91 -1.63 -4.57 0.57
C ARG A 91 -1.78 -5.43 -0.69
N ALA A 92 -2.16 -4.82 -1.81
CA ALA A 92 -2.33 -5.55 -3.07
C ALA A 92 -1.03 -6.16 -3.60
N LEU A 93 0.12 -5.47 -3.45
CA LEU A 93 1.43 -6.01 -3.83
C LEU A 93 1.84 -7.18 -2.95
N ARG A 94 1.61 -7.10 -1.63
CA ARG A 94 1.89 -8.20 -0.69
C ARG A 94 1.15 -9.47 -1.05
N ASP A 95 -0.14 -9.35 -1.36
CA ASP A 95 -0.96 -10.48 -1.83
C ASP A 95 -0.41 -11.02 -3.16
N ALA A 96 -0.05 -10.14 -4.10
CA ALA A 96 0.49 -10.53 -5.41
C ALA A 96 1.83 -11.28 -5.35
N ILE A 97 2.62 -11.10 -4.29
CA ILE A 97 3.94 -11.75 -4.13
C ILE A 97 3.95 -12.79 -2.99
N ASN A 98 2.80 -13.08 -2.39
CA ASN A 98 2.63 -14.00 -1.26
C ASN A 98 3.51 -13.65 -0.04
N VAL A 99 3.55 -12.37 0.34
CA VAL A 99 4.24 -11.88 1.56
C VAL A 99 3.19 -11.40 2.56
N GLY A 100 3.19 -11.99 3.77
CA GLY A 100 2.23 -11.64 4.82
C GLY A 100 2.22 -10.16 5.24
N VAL A 101 1.11 -9.76 5.87
CA VAL A 101 0.89 -8.41 6.45
C VAL A 101 1.48 -8.31 7.84
#